data_AF-A0A2P6PG53-F1
#
_entry.id   AF-A0A2P6PG53-F1
#
_cell.length_a   1.000
_cell.length_b   1.000
_cell.length_c   1.000
_cell.angle_alpha   90.00
_cell.angle_beta   90.00
_cell.angle_gamma   90.00
#
_symmetry.space_group_name_H-M   'P 1'
#
loop_
_entity.id
_entity.type
_entity.pdbx_description
1 polymer ?
#
loop_
_entity_poly.entity_id
_entity_poly.type
_entity_poly.pdbx_seq_one_letter_code
_entity_poly.pdbx_strand_id
1 'polypeptide(L)'
;MSYNTQAYLTLNSFEAEGDGGGPSECDGKYHKYMLWHYPLVVTYNGGSICLNNIRINGDGRSVVAMVVDECDSTEGCDAYQPPSPNNIDASKAAWKAFGISEDNWGGLDITWSDA
;
A
#
# COMPACT_ATOMS: atom_id res chain seq x y z
N MET A 1 15.63 -14.43 -4.28
CA MET A 1 15.15 -14.05 -5.63
C MET A 1 14.29 -12.83 -5.44
N SER A 2 14.58 -11.71 -6.10
CA SER A 2 13.69 -10.55 -6.13
C SER A 2 12.52 -10.91 -7.03
N TYR A 3 11.45 -11.46 -6.46
CA TYR A 3 10.23 -11.71 -7.23
C TYR A 3 9.58 -10.36 -7.50
N ASN A 4 9.50 -10.00 -8.78
CA ASN A 4 8.78 -8.82 -9.22
C ASN A 4 7.30 -9.24 -9.28
N THR A 5 6.60 -9.03 -8.18
CA THR A 5 5.24 -9.53 -7.95
C THR A 5 4.25 -8.58 -8.62
N GLN A 6 3.38 -9.12 -9.47
CA GLN A 6 2.31 -8.32 -10.07
C GLN A 6 1.28 -7.95 -9.01
N ALA A 7 0.85 -6.70 -9.00
CA ALA A 7 -0.18 -6.22 -8.10
C ALA A 7 -1.04 -5.12 -8.74
N TYR A 8 -2.18 -4.84 -8.13
CA TYR A 8 -3.02 -3.70 -8.47
C TYR A 8 -2.92 -2.64 -7.38
N LEU A 9 -2.48 -1.43 -7.76
CA LEU A 9 -2.30 -0.31 -6.84
C LEU A 9 -3.61 0.45 -6.68
N THR A 10 -4.08 0.55 -5.44
CA THR A 10 -5.29 1.27 -5.05
C THR A 10 -4.94 2.41 -4.09
N LEU A 11 -5.90 3.31 -3.86
CA LEU A 11 -5.72 4.44 -2.96
C LEU A 11 -6.34 4.12 -1.61
N ASN A 12 -5.56 4.27 -0.54
CA ASN A 12 -6.04 4.06 0.84
C ASN A 12 -5.62 5.20 1.78
N SER A 13 -6.36 5.34 2.88
CA SER A 13 -6.11 6.28 3.96
C SER A 13 -5.80 5.54 5.25
N PHE A 14 -4.64 5.82 5.84
CA PHE A 14 -4.14 5.21 7.09
C PHE A 14 -4.53 5.98 8.36
N GLU A 15 -5.56 6.82 8.26
CA GLU A 15 -5.99 7.67 9.36
C GLU A 15 -7.08 7.03 10.22
N ALA A 16 -7.25 7.49 11.46
CA ALA A 16 -8.25 6.99 12.40
C ALA A 16 -9.71 7.09 11.93
N GLU A 17 -9.98 7.97 10.97
CA GLU A 17 -11.29 8.15 10.34
C GLU A 17 -11.20 7.93 8.82
N GLY A 18 -10.14 7.26 8.37
CA GLY A 18 -9.90 6.94 6.96
C GLY A 18 -10.52 5.61 6.54
N ASP A 19 -10.37 5.30 5.26
CA ASP A 19 -10.89 4.07 4.65
C ASP A 19 -10.19 2.79 5.16
N GLY A 20 -9.00 2.90 5.78
CA GLY A 20 -8.26 1.76 6.34
C GLY A 20 -8.84 1.17 7.63
N GLY A 21 -9.90 1.76 8.19
CA GLY A 21 -10.61 1.22 9.35
C GLY A 21 -9.80 1.27 10.66
N GLY A 22 -9.11 0.18 10.97
CA GLY A 22 -8.35 -0.01 12.22
C GLY A 22 -6.95 0.63 12.19
N PRO A 23 -6.24 0.65 13.34
CA PRO A 23 -4.83 1.00 13.34
C PRO A 23 -4.03 -0.06 12.57
N SER A 24 -2.94 0.34 11.92
CA SER A 24 -2.22 -0.57 11.03
C SER A 24 -1.54 -1.73 11.78
N GLU A 25 -1.62 -2.94 11.22
CA GLU A 25 -1.24 -4.20 11.86
C GLU A 25 0.25 -4.26 12.25
N CYS A 26 1.14 -3.65 11.47
CA CYS A 26 2.58 -3.75 11.73
C CYS A 26 3.04 -3.01 12.99
N ASP A 27 2.38 -1.91 13.38
CA ASP A 27 2.79 -1.08 14.52
C ASP A 27 1.68 -0.63 15.48
N GLY A 28 0.43 -1.02 15.20
CA GLY A 28 -0.73 -0.73 16.02
C GLY A 28 -1.08 0.76 16.07
N LYS A 29 -0.74 1.53 15.02
CA LYS A 29 -0.98 2.98 14.98
C LYS A 29 -1.74 3.42 13.75
N TYR A 30 -2.44 4.54 13.90
CA TYR A 30 -2.89 5.35 12.79
C TYR A 30 -1.78 6.27 12.31
N HIS A 31 -1.61 6.36 11.00
CA HIS A 31 -0.62 7.20 10.34
C HIS A 31 -1.32 8.43 9.76
N LYS A 32 -1.47 9.46 10.60
CA LYS A 32 -2.08 10.74 10.20
C LYS A 32 -1.25 11.42 9.10
N TYR A 33 -1.93 12.21 8.26
CA TYR A 33 -1.38 13.06 7.20
C TYR A 33 0.01 13.65 7.51
N MET A 34 0.34 14.05 8.75
CA MET A 34 1.63 14.65 9.14
C MET A 34 2.90 13.81 8.83
N LEU A 35 2.79 12.51 8.50
CA LEU A 35 3.86 11.75 7.85
C LEU A 35 3.87 11.95 6.30
N TRP A 36 3.44 13.11 5.80
CA TRP A 36 3.30 13.52 4.39
C TRP A 36 4.49 13.18 3.47
N HIS A 37 5.67 12.92 4.03
CA HIS A 37 6.89 12.67 3.27
C HIS A 37 7.16 11.19 3.03
N TYR A 38 6.56 10.27 3.79
CA TYR A 38 6.90 8.86 3.68
C TYR A 38 5.79 8.12 2.92
N PRO A 39 6.09 7.55 1.75
CA PRO A 39 5.16 6.69 1.03
C PRO A 39 4.83 5.45 1.88
N LEU A 40 3.57 5.27 2.23
CA LEU A 40 3.08 4.12 3.01
C LEU A 40 2.16 3.23 2.16
N VAL A 41 2.23 1.92 2.40
CA VAL A 41 1.45 0.89 1.71
C VAL A 41 0.97 -0.26 2.61
N VAL A 42 -0.07 -0.96 2.17
CA VAL A 42 -0.54 -2.27 2.68
C VAL A 42 -0.15 -3.37 1.69
N THR A 43 0.18 -4.55 2.20
CA THR A 43 0.45 -5.73 1.37
C THR A 43 -0.11 -7.00 2.02
N TYR A 44 -0.38 -8.00 1.19
CA TYR A 44 -0.89 -9.32 1.55
C TYR A 44 0.28 -10.34 1.57
N ASN A 45 1.11 -10.38 2.63
CA ASN A 45 2.26 -11.30 2.65
C ASN A 45 2.63 -11.91 4.03
N GLY A 46 1.65 -12.20 4.87
CA GLY A 46 1.83 -12.88 6.16
C GLY A 46 2.72 -12.10 7.16
N GLY A 47 2.76 -10.78 7.09
CA GLY A 47 3.47 -9.89 8.02
C GLY A 47 5.00 -9.91 7.89
N SER A 48 5.54 -10.73 6.99
CA SER A 48 6.97 -10.97 6.85
C SER A 48 7.79 -9.73 6.44
N ILE A 49 7.14 -8.74 5.82
CA ILE A 49 7.75 -7.51 5.33
C ILE A 49 7.28 -6.26 6.07
N CYS A 50 6.60 -6.40 7.21
CA CYS A 50 6.19 -5.27 8.05
C CYS A 50 7.35 -4.32 8.36
N LEU A 51 7.10 -3.02 8.23
CA LEU A 51 8.06 -1.92 8.45
C LEU A 51 9.30 -1.99 7.55
N ASN A 52 9.28 -2.78 6.48
CA ASN A 52 10.29 -2.77 5.43
C ASN A 52 9.82 -1.95 4.23
N ASN A 53 10.80 -1.55 3.43
CA ASN A 53 10.54 -0.82 2.20
C ASN A 53 10.36 -1.81 1.03
N ILE A 54 9.40 -1.52 0.17
CA ILE A 54 9.23 -2.15 -1.13
C ILE A 54 9.44 -1.11 -2.24
N ARG A 55 9.91 -1.57 -3.40
CA ARG A 55 9.94 -0.79 -4.63
C ARG A 55 8.73 -1.17 -5.48
N ILE A 56 7.92 -0.18 -5.83
CA ILE A 56 6.76 -0.30 -6.71
C ILE A 56 7.12 0.29 -8.07
N ASN A 57 6.78 -0.40 -9.16
CA ASN A 57 7.03 -0.01 -10.53
C ASN A 57 5.73 -0.06 -11.34
N GLY A 58 5.46 0.98 -12.14
CA GLY A 58 4.24 1.10 -12.95
C GLY A 58 4.27 2.39 -13.77
N ASP A 59 3.62 2.39 -14.94
CA ASP A 59 3.58 3.52 -15.88
C ASP A 59 4.97 4.13 -16.21
N GLY A 60 5.99 3.27 -16.30
CA GLY A 60 7.38 3.68 -16.55
C GLY A 60 8.07 4.42 -15.38
N ARG A 61 7.45 4.46 -14.20
CA ARG A 61 7.96 5.11 -12.99
C ARG A 61 8.20 4.09 -11.89
N SER A 62 8.87 4.54 -10.82
CA SER A 62 9.04 3.74 -9.61
C SER A 62 8.98 4.60 -8.34
N VAL A 63 8.52 4.01 -7.24
CA VAL A 63 8.50 4.63 -5.91
C VAL A 63 8.92 3.61 -4.87
N VAL A 64 9.59 4.08 -3.81
CA VAL A 64 9.87 3.26 -2.62
C VAL A 64 8.88 3.63 -1.54
N ALA A 65 8.22 2.63 -0.97
CA ALA A 65 7.23 2.81 0.09
C ALA A 65 7.41 1.79 1.23
N MET A 66 7.07 2.21 2.44
CA MET A 66 7.11 1.36 3.62
C MET A 66 5.79 0.65 3.83
N VAL A 67 5.88 -0.64 4.12
CA VAL A 67 4.74 -1.46 4.53
C VAL A 67 4.41 -1.14 5.98
N VAL A 68 3.22 -0.61 6.23
CA VAL A 68 2.74 -0.30 7.59
C VAL A 68 1.58 -1.16 8.02
N ASP A 69 0.91 -1.79 7.09
CA ASP A 69 -0.28 -2.57 7.34
C ASP A 69 -0.23 -3.88 6.57
N GLU A 70 -0.97 -4.84 7.10
CA GLU A 70 -1.18 -6.13 6.46
C GLU A 70 -2.66 -6.35 6.27
N CYS A 71 -2.98 -6.90 5.10
CA CYS A 71 -4.31 -7.37 4.83
C CYS A 71 -4.35 -8.89 4.84
N ASP A 72 -5.17 -9.47 5.72
CA ASP A 72 -5.35 -10.92 5.77
C ASP A 72 -6.17 -11.36 4.55
N SER A 73 -5.53 -12.13 3.67
CA SER A 73 -6.15 -12.70 2.47
C SER A 73 -7.38 -13.59 2.76
N THR A 74 -7.60 -14.00 4.01
CA THR A 74 -8.75 -14.82 4.42
C THR A 74 -10.00 -14.01 4.78
N GLU A 75 -9.84 -12.78 5.29
CA GLU A 75 -10.96 -11.94 5.75
C GLU A 75 -11.10 -10.62 4.95
N GLY A 76 -10.11 -10.24 4.14
CA GLY A 76 -10.07 -8.94 3.45
C GLY A 76 -9.59 -7.80 4.38
N CYS A 77 -9.28 -6.62 3.83
CA CYS A 77 -8.71 -5.50 4.62
C CYS A 77 -9.80 -4.69 5.31
N ASP A 78 -10.99 -4.74 4.72
CA ASP A 78 -12.21 -4.21 5.26
C ASP A 78 -13.36 -5.13 4.84
N ALA A 79 -14.51 -5.01 5.51
CA ALA A 79 -15.70 -5.83 5.24
C ALA A 79 -16.34 -5.58 3.85
N TYR A 80 -15.77 -4.68 3.04
CA TYR A 80 -16.35 -4.16 1.80
C TYR A 80 -15.48 -4.38 0.56
N GLN A 81 -14.20 -4.71 0.72
CA GLN A 81 -13.26 -4.99 -0.34
C GLN A 81 -13.20 -6.51 -0.57
N PRO A 82 -13.48 -6.98 -1.79
CA PRO A 82 -13.31 -8.39 -2.10
C PRO A 82 -11.84 -8.77 -1.85
N PRO A 83 -11.55 -9.93 -1.24
CA PRO A 83 -10.18 -10.39 -1.04
C PRO A 83 -9.52 -10.53 -2.41
N SER A 84 -8.69 -9.56 -2.76
CA SER A 84 -7.88 -9.59 -3.96
C SER A 84 -6.47 -9.98 -3.53
N PRO A 85 -5.99 -11.18 -3.89
CA PRO A 85 -4.76 -11.72 -3.33
C PRO A 85 -3.50 -10.93 -3.68
N ASN A 86 -3.59 -9.90 -4.55
CA ASN A 86 -2.45 -9.12 -5.02
C ASN A 86 -2.74 -7.61 -5.13
N ASN A 87 -3.55 -7.02 -4.23
CA ASN A 87 -3.68 -5.56 -4.20
C ASN A 87 -2.61 -4.92 -3.29
N ILE A 88 -2.14 -3.74 -3.67
CA ILE A 88 -1.34 -2.87 -2.80
C ILE A 88 -2.13 -1.58 -2.60
N ASP A 89 -2.50 -1.32 -1.36
CA ASP A 89 -3.18 -0.09 -0.99
C ASP A 89 -2.16 0.98 -0.62
N ALA A 90 -2.10 2.04 -1.40
CA ALA A 90 -1.11 3.10 -1.26
C ALA A 90 -1.70 4.40 -0.74
N SER A 91 -0.96 5.03 0.17
CA SER A 91 -1.28 6.37 0.68
C SER A 91 -1.21 7.43 -0.43
N LYS A 92 -1.95 8.54 -0.25
CA LYS A 92 -1.81 9.73 -1.12
C LYS A 92 -0.35 10.19 -1.27
N ALA A 93 0.46 10.08 -0.21
CA ALA A 93 1.89 10.41 -0.26
C ALA A 93 2.66 9.49 -1.21
N ALA A 94 2.34 8.18 -1.22
CA ALA A 94 2.92 7.24 -2.16
C ALA A 94 2.53 7.55 -3.60
N TRP A 95 1.26 7.83 -3.89
CA TRP A 95 0.82 8.23 -5.22
C TRP A 95 1.48 9.53 -5.72
N LYS A 96 1.63 10.53 -4.84
CA LYS A 96 2.37 11.77 -5.15
C LYS A 96 3.85 11.51 -5.43
N ALA A 97 4.51 10.72 -4.59
CA ALA A 97 5.92 10.37 -4.77
C ALA A 97 6.15 9.51 -6.02
N PHE A 98 5.16 8.69 -6.39
CA PHE A 98 5.17 7.92 -7.62
C PHE A 98 5.06 8.83 -8.87
N GLY A 99 4.49 10.03 -8.70
CA GLY A 99 4.39 11.04 -9.74
C GLY A 99 3.32 10.77 -10.79
N ILE A 100 2.41 9.83 -10.52
CA ILE A 100 1.27 9.54 -11.39
C ILE A 100 0.25 10.67 -11.29
N SER A 101 -0.36 11.06 -12.42
CA SER A 101 -1.41 12.09 -12.44
C SER A 101 -2.57 11.70 -11.52
N GLU A 102 -3.15 12.68 -10.81
CA GLU A 102 -4.28 12.45 -9.90
C GLU A 102 -5.49 11.82 -10.61
N ASP A 103 -5.66 12.06 -11.92
CA ASP A 103 -6.71 11.44 -12.74
C ASP A 103 -6.61 9.90 -12.83
N ASN A 104 -5.42 9.35 -12.57
CA ASN A 104 -5.14 7.91 -12.61
C ASN A 104 -5.04 7.30 -11.20
N TRP A 105 -5.31 8.07 -10.15
CA TRP A 105 -5.25 7.54 -8.78
C TRP A 105 -6.44 6.64 -8.49
N GLY A 106 -6.19 5.57 -7.75
CA GLY A 106 -7.21 4.61 -7.34
C GLY A 106 -7.27 3.33 -8.18
N GLY A 107 -6.43 3.19 -9.21
CA GLY A 107 -6.32 1.93 -9.94
C GLY A 107 -5.19 1.92 -10.97
N LEU A 108 -4.12 1.17 -10.70
CA LEU A 108 -2.98 1.03 -11.61
C LEU A 108 -2.35 -0.36 -11.53
N ASP A 109 -2.14 -1.00 -12.67
CA ASP A 109 -1.35 -2.24 -12.74
C ASP A 109 0.13 -1.93 -12.44
N ILE A 110 0.69 -2.63 -11.47
CA ILE A 110 2.06 -2.45 -10.99
C ILE A 110 2.80 -3.78 -10.86
N THR A 111 4.11 -3.67 -10.66
CA THR A 111 4.93 -4.73 -10.08
C THR A 111 5.64 -4.21 -8.85
N TRP A 112 5.87 -5.05 -7.85
CA TRP A 112 6.63 -4.67 -6.68
C TRP A 112 7.67 -5.72 -6.28
N SER A 113 8.69 -5.28 -5.58
CA SER A 113 9.73 -6.13 -4.99
C SER A 113 10.20 -5.55 -3.67
N ASP A 114 10.91 -6.34 -2.88
CA ASP A 114 11.73 -5.80 -1.78
C ASP A 114 12.68 -4.71 -2.32
N ALA A 115 12.86 -3.63 -1.55
CA ALA A 115 13.60 -2.44 -1.99
C ALA A 115 15.12 -2.58 -1.92
#